data_AF-A0AAD7NWJ6-F1
#
_entry.id   AF-A0AAD7NWJ6-F1
#
_cell.length_a   1.000
_cell.length_b   1.000
_cell.length_c   1.000
_cell.angle_alpha   90.00
_cell.angle_beta   90.00
_cell.angle_gamma   90.00
#
_symmetry.space_group_name_H-M   'P 1'
#
loop_
_entity.id
_entity.type
_entity.pdbx_description
1 polymer ?
#
loop_
_entity_poly.entity_id
_entity_poly.type
_entity_poly.pdbx_seq_one_letter_code
_entity_poly.pdbx_strand_id
1 'polypeptide(L)'
;MSTNSEYVVNPRAALLSNYEVLSLLRELESDHLARTKTAIRIKKEEETLGLNSNFPAGGGKDPTVVEVSENLRTVSFEAIKYLSADYQPTASQTPEAIAQLIKSLEPYDLTKAEKLQIVNLAPQQHIELYVIVEELEDRLAERMEDVMSHVQESLVLDPAVVSAPLGQGLAVPKAENRDNGGDWEVDAEYAGDEYDDKGEGAGVDGDLDMEDN
;
A
#
# COMPACT_ATOMS: atom_id res chain seq x y z
N MET A 1 24.88 30.67 2.25
CA MET A 1 24.00 29.69 2.94
C MET A 1 22.59 30.25 2.95
N SER A 2 21.81 29.99 1.89
CA SER A 2 20.39 30.33 1.90
C SER A 2 19.66 29.26 2.68
N THR A 3 19.06 29.63 3.80
CA THR A 3 18.17 28.75 4.57
C THR A 3 16.87 28.59 3.78
N ASN A 4 16.49 27.35 3.47
CA ASN A 4 15.19 27.05 2.89
C ASN A 4 14.09 27.63 3.77
N SER A 5 13.26 28.51 3.19
CA SER A 5 12.14 29.15 3.87
C SER A 5 10.85 28.36 3.61
N GLU A 6 10.84 27.08 3.99
CA GLU A 6 9.59 26.33 4.12
C GLU A 6 9.11 26.47 5.57
N TYR A 7 7.84 26.86 5.74
CA TYR A 7 7.21 26.95 7.04
C TYR A 7 5.85 26.25 7.01
N VAL A 8 5.53 25.55 8.11
CA VAL A 8 4.27 24.83 8.26
C VAL A 8 3.16 25.84 8.55
N VAL A 9 2.18 25.95 7.65
CA VAL A 9 1.02 26.85 7.83
C VAL A 9 0.06 26.29 8.88
N ASN A 10 -0.27 25.00 8.77
CA ASN A 10 -1.11 24.31 9.74
C ASN A 10 -0.62 22.86 9.93
N PRO A 11 -0.10 22.50 11.11
CA PRO A 11 0.42 21.15 11.36
C PRO A 11 -0.68 20.07 11.44
N ARG A 12 -1.95 20.45 11.64
CA ARG A 12 -3.09 19.53 11.79
C ARG A 12 -4.28 20.04 10.97
N ALA A 13 -4.09 20.07 9.65
CA ALA A 13 -5.13 20.53 8.72
C ALA A 13 -6.36 19.60 8.70
N ALA A 14 -6.13 18.30 8.79
CA ALA A 14 -7.19 17.29 8.77
C ALA A 14 -6.78 16.07 9.62
N LEU A 15 -7.80 15.29 10.00
CA LEU A 15 -7.65 13.95 10.52
C LEU A 15 -8.25 13.01 9.48
N LEU A 16 -7.50 11.97 9.12
CA LEU A 16 -7.92 10.95 8.18
C LEU A 16 -7.98 9.62 8.90
N SER A 17 -9.04 8.87 8.64
CA SER A 17 -9.19 7.48 9.05
C SER A 17 -8.24 6.57 8.26
N ASN A 18 -7.94 5.40 8.83
CA ASN A 18 -7.16 4.36 8.17
C ASN A 18 -7.76 3.98 6.81
N TYR A 19 -9.08 3.95 6.71
CA TYR A 19 -9.80 3.67 5.48
C TYR A 19 -9.61 4.75 4.41
N GLU A 20 -9.71 6.03 4.78
CA GLU A 20 -9.47 7.15 3.85
C GLU A 20 -8.03 7.16 3.35
N VAL A 21 -7.07 6.94 4.24
CA VAL A 21 -5.64 6.84 3.88
C VAL A 21 -5.43 5.68 2.90
N LEU A 22 -5.97 4.50 3.19
CA LEU A 22 -5.86 3.34 2.29
C LEU A 22 -6.49 3.62 0.92
N SER A 23 -7.66 4.27 0.90
CA SER A 23 -8.38 4.60 -0.33
C SER A 23 -7.58 5.57 -1.20
N LEU A 24 -7.03 6.63 -0.59
CA LEU A 24 -6.20 7.62 -1.26
C LEU A 24 -4.89 7.01 -1.80
N LEU A 25 -4.25 6.11 -1.04
CA LEU A 25 -3.03 5.44 -1.49
C LEU A 25 -3.31 4.51 -2.68
N ARG A 26 -4.43 3.78 -2.66
CA ARG A 26 -4.85 2.93 -3.79
C ARG A 26 -5.20 3.76 -5.03
N GLU A 27 -5.88 4.89 -4.84
CA GLU A 27 -6.17 5.84 -5.93
C GLU A 27 -4.86 6.35 -6.55
N LEU A 28 -3.91 6.80 -5.72
CA LEU A 28 -2.59 7.26 -6.16
C LEU A 28 -1.84 6.19 -6.96
N GLU A 29 -1.81 4.93 -6.49
CA GLU A 29 -1.18 3.83 -7.25
C GLU A 29 -1.89 3.57 -8.57
N SER A 30 -3.23 3.57 -8.58
CA SER A 30 -4.01 3.36 -9.80
C SER A 30 -3.75 4.44 -10.85
N ASP A 31 -3.63 5.70 -10.41
CA ASP A 31 -3.31 6.86 -11.23
C ASP A 31 -1.91 6.73 -11.85
N HIS A 32 -0.93 6.31 -11.05
CA HIS A 32 0.43 6.10 -11.53
C HIS A 32 0.50 4.96 -12.55
N LEU A 33 -0.19 3.85 -12.31
CA LEU A 33 -0.28 2.75 -13.27
C LEU A 33 -0.96 3.18 -14.56
N ALA A 34 -2.05 3.94 -14.49
CA ALA A 34 -2.76 4.45 -15.66
C ALA A 34 -1.90 5.40 -16.51
N ARG A 35 -1.17 6.31 -15.87
CA ARG A 35 -0.25 7.25 -16.54
C ARG A 35 0.91 6.50 -17.19
N THR A 36 1.51 5.54 -16.49
CA THR A 36 2.62 4.72 -17.00
C THR A 36 2.19 3.88 -18.20
N LYS A 37 1.04 3.19 -18.12
CA LYS A 37 0.47 2.41 -19.23
C LYS A 37 0.17 3.27 -20.46
N THR A 38 -0.31 4.50 -20.24
CA THR A 38 -0.60 5.43 -21.34
C THR A 38 0.68 5.92 -22.00
N ALA A 39 1.72 6.25 -21.22
CA ALA A 39 3.03 6.65 -21.75
C ALA A 39 3.67 5.53 -22.59
N ILE A 40 3.63 4.29 -22.10
CA ILE A 40 4.14 3.11 -22.84
C ILE A 40 3.36 2.91 -24.15
N ARG A 41 2.02 3.04 -24.13
CA ARG A 41 1.21 2.89 -25.34
C ARG A 41 1.57 3.94 -26.40
N ILE A 42 1.73 5.20 -25.99
CA ILE A 42 2.10 6.30 -26.90
C ILE A 42 3.49 6.04 -27.50
N LYS A 43 4.47 5.66 -26.68
CA LYS A 43 5.82 5.33 -27.16
C LYS A 43 5.81 4.20 -28.18
N LYS A 44 5.07 3.12 -27.89
CA LYS A 44 4.92 1.99 -28.81
C LYS A 44 4.28 2.42 -30.13
N GLU A 45 3.26 3.29 -30.10
CA GLU A 45 2.62 3.83 -31.30
C GLU A 45 3.58 4.72 -32.11
N GLU A 46 4.35 5.60 -31.47
CA GLU A 46 5.37 6.43 -32.10
C GLU A 46 6.50 5.60 -32.76
N GLU A 47 6.94 4.53 -32.08
CA GLU A 47 7.92 3.56 -32.60
C GLU A 47 7.36 2.84 -33.84
N THR A 48 6.09 2.40 -33.82
CA THR A 48 5.46 1.75 -34.99
C THR A 48 5.28 2.68 -36.18
N LEU A 49 5.15 3.98 -35.95
CA LEU A 49 5.03 4.99 -37.01
C LEU A 49 6.39 5.44 -37.56
N GLY A 50 7.50 4.92 -37.03
CA GLY A 50 8.85 5.27 -37.47
C GLY A 50 9.24 6.72 -37.17
N LEU A 51 8.50 7.40 -36.28
CA LEU A 51 8.88 8.71 -35.75
C LEU A 51 9.90 8.51 -34.61
N ASN A 52 11.10 8.02 -34.93
CA ASN A 52 12.20 8.01 -33.96
C ASN A 52 12.70 9.43 -33.75
N SER A 53 12.11 10.18 -32.82
CA SER A 53 12.71 11.37 -32.25
C SER A 53 13.82 10.96 -31.26
N ASN A 54 14.95 10.50 -31.81
CA ASN A 54 16.22 10.37 -31.10
C ASN A 54 16.78 11.76 -30.73
N PHE A 55 16.05 12.54 -29.92
CA PHE A 55 16.57 13.69 -29.20
C PHE A 55 16.36 13.43 -27.70
N PRO A 56 17.45 13.44 -26.94
CA PRO A 56 17.83 14.74 -26.41
C PRO A 56 19.31 15.05 -26.69
N ALA A 57 19.55 15.86 -27.72
CA ALA A 57 20.62 16.84 -27.65
C ALA A 57 20.24 17.85 -26.55
N GLY A 58 20.58 17.54 -25.29
CA GLY A 58 20.44 18.43 -24.15
C GLY A 58 19.58 17.91 -23.00
N GLY A 59 20.10 16.95 -22.22
CA GLY A 59 19.80 16.76 -20.78
C GLY A 59 18.34 16.63 -20.31
N GLY A 60 17.37 16.53 -21.22
CA GLY A 60 15.95 16.40 -20.89
C GLY A 60 15.63 14.97 -20.49
N LYS A 61 15.03 14.80 -19.31
CA LYS A 61 14.48 13.51 -18.83
C LYS A 61 13.46 12.97 -19.83
N ASP A 62 13.52 11.66 -20.06
CA ASP A 62 12.58 10.93 -20.91
C ASP A 62 11.13 11.22 -20.45
N PRO A 63 10.24 11.76 -21.33
CA PRO A 63 8.87 12.08 -20.98
C PRO A 63 8.01 10.85 -20.61
N THR A 64 8.52 9.64 -20.82
CA THR A 64 7.83 8.39 -20.50
C THR A 64 8.04 7.90 -19.06
N VAL A 65 9.02 8.47 -18.34
CA VAL A 65 9.25 8.15 -16.93
C VAL A 65 8.33 9.02 -16.07
N VAL A 66 7.18 8.47 -15.67
CA VAL A 66 6.40 9.01 -14.56
C VAL A 66 7.22 8.76 -13.29
N GLU A 67 8.11 9.69 -12.98
CA GLU A 67 9.15 9.53 -11.96
C GLU A 67 8.53 9.71 -10.56
N VAL A 68 7.94 8.64 -10.03
CA VAL A 68 7.57 8.55 -8.62
C VAL A 68 8.85 8.31 -7.82
N SER A 69 9.11 9.17 -6.84
CA SER A 69 10.23 9.00 -5.92
C SER A 69 10.22 7.59 -5.31
N GLU A 70 11.37 6.92 -5.31
CA GLU A 70 11.53 5.58 -4.74
C GLU A 70 11.03 5.53 -3.28
N ASN A 71 11.36 6.56 -2.48
CA ASN A 71 10.90 6.68 -1.11
C ASN A 71 9.36 6.71 -1.00
N LEU A 72 8.68 7.39 -1.93
CA LEU A 72 7.22 7.46 -1.93
C LEU A 72 6.61 6.10 -2.28
N ARG A 73 7.21 5.38 -3.23
CA ARG A 73 6.79 4.03 -3.62
C ARG A 73 6.92 3.04 -2.46
N THR A 74 8.03 3.08 -1.74
CA THR A 74 8.24 2.19 -0.59
C THR A 74 7.23 2.48 0.51
N VAL A 75 7.04 3.76 0.86
CA VAL A 75 6.07 4.15 1.90
C VAL A 75 4.64 3.84 1.49
N SER A 76 4.25 4.05 0.23
CA SER A 76 2.89 3.71 -0.24
C SER A 76 2.65 2.21 -0.17
N PHE A 77 3.61 1.41 -0.64
CA PHE A 77 3.50 -0.05 -0.63
C PHE A 77 3.39 -0.61 0.79
N GLU A 78 4.27 -0.17 1.71
CA GLU A 78 4.24 -0.62 3.10
C GLU A 78 2.97 -0.19 3.83
N ALA A 79 2.52 1.05 3.61
CA ALA A 79 1.30 1.57 4.21
C ALA A 79 0.06 0.83 3.68
N ILE A 80 -0.05 0.59 2.37
CA ILE A 80 -1.13 -0.21 1.80
C ILE A 80 -1.10 -1.62 2.38
N LYS A 81 0.08 -2.28 2.39
CA LYS A 81 0.23 -3.64 2.93
C LYS A 81 -0.21 -3.73 4.40
N TYR A 82 0.17 -2.76 5.22
CA TYR A 82 -0.24 -2.72 6.62
C TYR A 82 -1.75 -2.49 6.74
N LEU A 83 -2.27 -1.45 6.08
CA LEU A 83 -3.67 -1.06 6.14
C LEU A 83 -4.62 -2.04 5.44
N SER A 84 -4.12 -2.95 4.60
CA SER A 84 -4.92 -3.99 3.95
C SER A 84 -4.75 -5.38 4.59
N ALA A 85 -4.02 -5.48 5.69
CA ALA A 85 -3.81 -6.77 6.35
C ALA A 85 -5.11 -7.29 6.98
N ASP A 86 -5.30 -8.62 6.99
CA ASP A 86 -6.55 -9.27 7.42
C ASP A 86 -6.94 -8.98 8.88
N TYR A 87 -5.96 -8.62 9.73
CA TYR A 87 -6.20 -8.25 11.13
C TYR A 87 -6.63 -6.80 11.30
N GLN A 88 -6.63 -5.99 10.25
CA GLN A 88 -7.08 -4.60 10.29
C GLN A 88 -8.59 -4.52 9.97
N PRO A 89 -9.35 -3.68 10.69
CA PRO A 89 -10.79 -3.48 10.41
C PRO A 89 -11.09 -2.92 9.02
N THR A 90 -10.15 -2.20 8.43
CA THR A 90 -10.24 -1.56 7.10
C THR A 90 -10.64 -2.52 5.99
N ALA A 91 -10.31 -3.82 6.10
CA ALA A 91 -10.71 -4.84 5.13
C ALA A 91 -12.22 -5.11 5.14
N SER A 92 -12.87 -4.91 6.29
CA SER A 92 -14.30 -5.13 6.52
C SER A 92 -15.13 -3.84 6.55
N GLN A 93 -14.53 -2.70 6.17
CA GLN A 93 -15.19 -1.39 6.21
C GLN A 93 -15.55 -0.87 4.83
N THR A 94 -16.63 -0.09 4.76
CA THR A 94 -17.07 0.64 3.57
C THR A 94 -17.29 2.13 3.94
N PRO A 95 -17.22 3.07 2.97
CA PRO A 95 -17.37 4.47 3.28
C PRO A 95 -18.78 4.79 3.81
N GLU A 96 -19.80 4.07 3.34
CA GLU A 96 -21.17 4.21 3.82
C GLU A 96 -21.30 3.74 5.28
N ALA A 97 -20.70 2.60 5.62
CA ALA A 97 -20.75 2.06 6.98
C ALA A 97 -19.99 2.94 7.97
N ILE A 98 -18.82 3.47 7.58
CA ILE A 98 -18.06 4.43 8.39
C ILE A 98 -18.88 5.70 8.63
N ALA A 99 -19.51 6.25 7.58
CA ALA A 99 -20.34 7.45 7.72
C ALA A 99 -21.54 7.21 8.64
N GLN A 100 -22.16 6.03 8.55
CA GLN A 100 -23.24 5.61 9.45
C GLN A 100 -22.77 5.45 10.89
N LEU A 101 -21.60 4.82 11.11
CA LEU A 101 -21.01 4.67 12.44
C LEU A 101 -20.70 6.04 13.06
N ILE A 102 -20.07 6.96 12.33
CA ILE A 102 -19.77 8.29 12.86
C ILE A 102 -21.06 9.01 13.28
N LYS A 103 -22.12 8.87 12.49
CA LYS A 103 -23.43 9.45 12.78
C LYS A 103 -24.11 8.78 13.98
N SER A 104 -24.06 7.46 14.09
CA SER A 104 -24.60 6.75 15.25
C SER A 104 -23.83 7.07 16.53
N LEU A 105 -22.55 7.46 16.42
CA LEU A 105 -21.73 7.88 17.54
C LEU A 105 -21.94 9.35 17.97
N GLU A 106 -22.72 10.15 17.24
CA GLU A 106 -23.01 11.55 17.59
C GLU A 106 -23.71 11.77 18.94
N PRO A 107 -24.68 10.94 19.35
CA PRO A 107 -25.39 11.11 20.62
C PRO A 107 -24.55 10.82 21.87
N TYR A 108 -23.40 10.17 21.71
CA TYR A 108 -22.50 9.88 22.82
C TYR A 108 -21.50 11.01 22.97
N ASP A 109 -21.16 11.31 24.22
CA ASP A 109 -20.14 12.31 24.55
C ASP A 109 -18.76 11.73 24.23
N LEU A 110 -18.41 11.70 22.94
CA LEU A 110 -17.13 11.23 22.40
C LEU A 110 -16.47 12.36 21.61
N THR A 111 -15.18 12.57 21.86
CA THR A 111 -14.36 13.52 21.12
C THR A 111 -14.15 13.06 19.68
N LYS A 112 -13.75 13.98 18.79
CA LYS A 112 -13.44 13.63 17.40
C LYS A 112 -12.30 12.61 17.30
N ALA A 113 -11.34 12.66 18.21
CA ALA A 113 -10.22 11.72 18.26
C ALA A 113 -10.66 10.32 18.68
N GLU A 114 -11.53 10.21 19.69
CA GLU A 114 -12.09 8.93 20.13
C GLU A 114 -12.95 8.30 19.04
N LYS A 115 -13.83 9.08 18.38
CA LYS A 115 -14.61 8.58 17.23
C LYS A 115 -13.71 8.05 16.12
N LEU A 116 -12.63 8.76 15.81
CA LEU A 116 -11.64 8.33 14.82
C LEU A 116 -10.94 7.04 15.25
N GLN A 117 -10.59 6.89 16.53
CA GLN A 117 -9.98 5.66 17.06
C GLN A 117 -10.96 4.48 17.03
N ILE A 118 -12.23 4.69 17.36
CA ILE A 118 -13.28 3.66 17.23
C ILE A 118 -13.39 3.21 15.77
N VAL A 119 -13.40 4.15 14.81
CA VAL A 119 -13.41 3.81 13.38
C VAL A 119 -12.15 3.03 12.98
N ASN A 120 -10.96 3.44 13.44
CA ASN A 120 -9.70 2.84 13.03
C ASN A 120 -9.44 1.46 13.64
N LEU A 121 -9.88 1.23 14.88
CA LEU A 121 -9.63 0.00 15.64
C LEU A 121 -10.83 -0.96 15.62
N ALA A 122 -12.04 -0.45 15.36
CA ALA A 122 -13.30 -1.17 15.38
C ALA A 122 -13.43 -2.13 16.57
N PRO A 123 -13.54 -1.58 17.80
CA PRO A 123 -13.46 -2.38 19.01
C PRO A 123 -14.54 -3.46 19.05
N GLN A 124 -14.13 -4.70 19.34
CA GLN A 124 -15.04 -5.86 19.41
C GLN A 124 -15.29 -6.35 20.83
N GLN A 125 -14.53 -5.82 21.78
CA GLN A 125 -14.67 -6.12 23.21
C GLN A 125 -14.70 -4.83 24.03
N HIS A 126 -15.41 -4.89 25.15
CA HIS A 126 -15.49 -3.80 26.14
C HIS A 126 -14.11 -3.28 26.57
N ILE A 127 -13.14 -4.19 26.79
CA ILE A 127 -11.78 -3.84 27.21
C ILE A 127 -11.08 -2.93 26.19
N GLU A 128 -11.40 -3.04 24.90
CA GLU A 128 -10.82 -2.22 23.84
C GLU A 128 -11.37 -0.78 23.89
N LEU A 129 -12.63 -0.59 24.30
CA LEU A 129 -13.19 0.75 24.53
C LEU A 129 -12.50 1.47 25.69
N TYR A 130 -12.09 0.76 26.75
CA TYR A 130 -11.32 1.35 27.86
C TYR A 130 -9.95 1.87 27.43
N VAL A 131 -9.39 1.37 26.33
CA VAL A 131 -8.12 1.85 25.77
C VAL A 131 -8.32 3.14 24.95
N ILE A 132 -9.54 3.35 24.44
CA ILE A 132 -9.87 4.47 23.55
C ILE A 132 -10.42 5.66 24.34
N VAL A 133 -11.33 5.41 25.28
CA VAL A 133 -12.13 6.45 25.95
C VAL A 133 -11.71 6.58 27.42
N GLU A 134 -11.29 7.78 27.80
CA GLU A 134 -11.01 8.11 29.21
C GLU A 134 -12.32 8.23 30.01
N GLU A 135 -12.29 7.81 31.28
CA GLU A 135 -13.44 7.85 32.20
C GLU A 135 -14.70 7.20 31.58
N LEU A 136 -14.50 6.06 30.88
CA LEU A 136 -15.54 5.36 30.11
C LEU A 136 -16.80 5.06 30.92
N GLU A 137 -16.65 4.62 32.18
CA GLU A 137 -17.79 4.31 33.05
C GLU A 137 -18.68 5.54 33.29
N ASP A 138 -18.09 6.70 33.59
CA ASP A 138 -18.85 7.92 33.87
C ASP A 138 -19.56 8.47 32.62
N ARG A 139 -18.97 8.28 31.43
CA ARG A 139 -19.49 8.83 30.16
C ARG A 139 -20.44 7.89 29.43
N LEU A 140 -20.25 6.59 29.55
CA LEU A 140 -20.91 5.58 28.71
C LEU A 140 -21.56 4.43 29.50
N ALA A 141 -21.57 4.44 30.85
CA ALA A 141 -22.10 3.37 31.74
C ALA A 141 -23.18 2.47 31.11
N GLU A 142 -24.39 3.00 30.92
CA GLU A 142 -25.56 2.24 30.44
C GLU A 142 -25.63 2.12 28.90
N ARG A 143 -24.74 2.80 28.20
CA ARG A 143 -24.76 3.02 26.74
C ARG A 143 -23.61 2.33 26.01
N MET A 144 -22.76 1.63 26.75
CA MET A 144 -21.58 0.97 26.23
C MET A 144 -21.93 -0.17 25.26
N GLU A 145 -22.96 -0.96 25.57
CA GLU A 145 -23.46 -2.03 24.69
C GLU A 145 -24.03 -1.47 23.38
N ASP A 146 -24.64 -0.28 23.41
CA ASP A 146 -25.17 0.38 22.21
C ASP A 146 -24.00 0.77 21.26
N VAL A 147 -22.93 1.34 21.81
CA VAL A 147 -21.72 1.69 21.05
C VAL A 147 -21.10 0.45 20.42
N MET A 148 -20.96 -0.63 21.20
CA MET A 148 -20.47 -1.92 20.69
C MET A 148 -21.33 -2.45 19.55
N SER A 149 -22.65 -2.38 19.70
CA SER A 149 -23.62 -2.81 18.68
C SER A 149 -23.44 -2.01 17.38
N HIS A 150 -23.32 -0.68 17.47
CA HIS A 150 -23.08 0.16 16.31
C HIS A 150 -21.77 -0.17 15.59
N VAL A 151 -20.70 -0.49 16.33
CA VAL A 151 -19.43 -0.90 15.73
C VAL A 151 -19.59 -2.22 14.99
N GLN A 152 -20.25 -3.22 15.59
CA GLN A 152 -20.49 -4.51 14.95
C GLN A 152 -21.35 -4.39 13.67
N GLU A 153 -22.39 -3.55 13.70
CA GLU A 153 -23.25 -3.27 12.54
C GLU A 153 -22.48 -2.60 11.39
N SER A 154 -21.42 -1.85 11.71
CA SER A 154 -20.60 -1.16 10.70
C SER A 154 -19.61 -2.07 9.97
N LEU A 155 -19.35 -3.28 10.49
CA LEU A 155 -18.43 -4.23 9.89
C LEU A 155 -19.16 -5.16 8.94
N VAL A 156 -18.65 -5.28 7.71
CA VAL A 156 -19.10 -6.31 6.77
C VAL A 156 -18.57 -7.65 7.29
N LEU A 157 -19.44 -8.40 7.97
CA LEU A 157 -19.12 -9.76 8.40
C LEU A 157 -19.02 -10.65 7.16
N ASP A 158 -17.80 -11.04 6.80
CA ASP A 158 -17.59 -12.17 5.90
C ASP A 158 -18.04 -13.45 6.65
N PRO A 159 -19.06 -14.18 6.18
CA PRO A 159 -19.59 -15.36 6.87
C PRO A 159 -18.56 -16.49 7.08
N ALA A 160 -17.37 -16.41 6.47
CA ALA A 160 -16.30 -17.39 6.66
C ALA A 160 -15.59 -17.30 8.03
N VAL A 161 -15.61 -16.15 8.72
CA VAL A 161 -14.74 -15.92 9.91
C VAL A 161 -15.46 -16.24 11.24
N VAL A 162 -16.78 -16.39 11.23
CA VAL A 162 -17.62 -16.53 12.45
C VAL A 162 -17.57 -17.94 13.08
N SER A 163 -16.71 -18.84 12.59
CA SER A 163 -16.69 -20.27 12.98
C SER A 163 -15.41 -20.76 13.66
N ALA A 164 -14.64 -19.87 14.30
CA ALA A 164 -13.51 -20.28 15.14
C ALA A 164 -13.79 -19.98 16.62
N PRO A 165 -14.08 -21.00 17.47
CA PRO A 165 -14.16 -20.80 18.91
C PRO A 165 -12.76 -20.56 19.49
N LEU A 166 -12.62 -19.51 20.28
CA LEU A 166 -11.43 -19.19 21.07
C LEU A 166 -11.28 -20.22 22.20
N GLY A 167 -10.41 -21.21 22.03
CA GLY A 167 -10.12 -22.17 23.10
C GLY A 167 -9.21 -23.33 22.74
N GLN A 168 -8.00 -23.29 23.31
CA GLN A 168 -7.00 -24.37 23.47
C GLN A 168 -6.05 -24.69 22.31
N GLY A 169 -4.77 -24.42 22.58
CA GLY A 169 -3.65 -25.29 22.18
C GLY A 169 -2.87 -24.82 20.97
N LEU A 170 -1.65 -24.37 21.21
CA LEU A 170 -0.60 -24.21 20.19
C LEU A 170 -0.43 -25.51 19.41
N ALA A 171 -0.97 -25.55 18.20
CA ALA A 171 -0.57 -26.50 17.16
C ALA A 171 -0.11 -25.66 15.97
N VAL A 172 1.20 -25.61 15.76
CA VAL A 172 1.81 -25.06 14.54
C VAL A 172 1.31 -25.89 13.37
N PRO A 173 0.47 -25.35 12.45
CA PRO A 173 0.23 -26.05 11.21
C PRO A 173 1.47 -25.86 10.34
N LYS A 174 2.00 -26.99 9.86
CA LYS A 174 3.04 -27.06 8.86
C LYS A 174 2.62 -26.19 7.67
N ALA A 175 3.34 -25.09 7.46
CA ALA A 175 3.17 -24.22 6.31
C ALA A 175 3.43 -25.04 5.04
N GLU A 176 2.37 -25.52 4.41
CA GLU A 176 2.42 -25.84 3.00
C GLU A 176 2.50 -24.51 2.26
N ASN A 177 3.66 -24.31 1.69
CA ASN A 177 4.08 -23.14 0.93
C ASN A 177 3.13 -22.99 -0.27
N ARG A 178 1.99 -22.32 -0.07
CA ARG A 178 1.21 -21.73 -1.14
C ARG A 178 1.98 -20.51 -1.60
N ASP A 179 2.93 -20.79 -2.47
CA ASP A 179 3.46 -19.87 -3.45
C ASP A 179 2.27 -19.30 -4.23
N ASN A 180 1.69 -18.22 -3.72
CA ASN A 180 0.90 -17.30 -4.53
C ASN A 180 1.90 -16.33 -5.15
N GLY A 181 2.74 -16.88 -6.04
CA GLY A 181 3.49 -16.14 -7.02
C GLY A 181 2.46 -15.39 -7.85
N GLY A 182 2.17 -14.16 -7.45
CA GLY A 182 1.55 -13.17 -8.30
C GLY A 182 2.46 -13.02 -9.49
N ASP A 183 2.06 -13.69 -10.56
CA ASP A 183 2.57 -13.62 -11.91
C ASP A 183 2.62 -12.15 -12.33
N TRP A 184 3.76 -11.52 -12.08
CA TRP A 184 4.15 -10.35 -12.84
C TRP A 184 4.66 -10.92 -14.16
N GLU A 185 3.77 -11.03 -15.14
CA GLU A 185 4.16 -11.01 -16.54
C GLU A 185 5.12 -9.83 -16.69
N VAL A 186 6.40 -10.17 -16.79
CA VAL A 186 7.49 -9.24 -17.08
C VAL A 186 7.34 -8.89 -18.56
N ASP A 187 6.33 -8.11 -18.91
CA ASP A 187 6.25 -7.40 -20.18
C ASP A 187 7.14 -6.15 -20.07
N ALA A 188 8.39 -6.41 -19.71
CA ALA A 188 9.51 -5.56 -20.04
C ALA A 188 10.30 -6.37 -21.06
N GLU A 189 9.96 -6.18 -22.34
CA GLU A 189 10.90 -6.34 -23.43
C GLU A 189 12.11 -5.46 -23.10
N TYR A 190 13.01 -6.00 -22.29
CA TYR A 190 14.38 -5.57 -22.23
C TYR A 190 14.89 -5.89 -23.64
N ALA A 191 14.90 -4.88 -24.51
CA ALA A 191 15.68 -4.92 -25.73
C ALA A 191 17.13 -5.13 -25.28
N GLY A 192 17.50 -6.39 -25.10
CA GLY A 192 18.88 -6.79 -24.98
C GLY A 192 19.53 -6.33 -26.27
N ASP A 193 20.39 -5.34 -26.16
CA ASP A 193 21.36 -5.06 -27.21
C ASP A 193 22.04 -6.40 -27.53
N GLU A 194 21.71 -6.95 -28.68
CA GLU A 194 22.34 -8.13 -29.25
C GLU A 194 23.79 -7.73 -29.50
N TYR A 195 24.69 -8.11 -28.60
CA TYR A 195 26.12 -7.95 -28.81
C TYR A 195 26.48 -8.80 -30.02
N ASP A 196 26.66 -8.16 -31.18
CA ASP A 196 27.19 -8.76 -32.41
C ASP A 196 28.63 -9.22 -32.11
N ASP A 197 28.75 -10.45 -31.63
CA ASP A 197 30.01 -11.17 -31.40
C ASP A 197 30.63 -11.59 -32.74
N LYS A 198 30.96 -10.59 -33.56
CA LYS A 198 31.86 -10.69 -34.72
C LYS A 198 33.18 -10.00 -34.46
N GLY A 199 33.59 -9.94 -33.20
CA GLY A 199 34.98 -9.69 -32.86
C GLY A 199 35.80 -10.93 -33.19
N GLU A 200 36.58 -10.89 -34.26
CA GLU A 200 37.69 -11.83 -34.47
C GLU A 200 38.61 -11.81 -33.23
N GLY A 201 38.37 -12.75 -32.31
CA GLY A 201 39.24 -12.98 -31.18
C GLY A 201 40.57 -13.53 -31.68
N ALA A 202 41.59 -12.68 -31.73
CA ALA A 202 42.98 -13.10 -31.84
C ALA A 202 43.36 -13.82 -30.54
N GLY A 203 43.07 -15.12 -30.47
CA GLY A 203 43.57 -16.02 -29.44
C GLY A 203 45.09 -16.12 -29.57
N VAL A 204 45.81 -15.69 -28.54
CA VAL A 204 47.23 -15.99 -28.39
C VAL A 204 47.29 -17.37 -27.73
N ASP A 205 47.36 -18.41 -28.55
CA ASP A 205 47.53 -19.78 -28.08
C ASP A 205 49.00 -19.99 -27.68
N GLY A 206 49.18 -20.37 -26.41
CA GLY A 206 50.14 -21.38 -25.98
C GLY A 206 51.63 -21.11 -26.15
N ASP A 207 52.30 -20.77 -25.05
CA ASP A 207 53.56 -21.42 -24.68
C ASP A 207 53.80 -21.28 -23.17
N LEU A 208 53.34 -22.28 -22.41
CA LEU A 208 53.76 -22.52 -21.03
C LEU A 208 54.36 -23.92 -20.96
N ASP A 209 55.54 -24.07 -21.52
CA ASP A 209 56.40 -25.22 -21.27
C ASP A 209 56.98 -25.08 -19.84
N MET A 210 56.34 -25.74 -18.88
CA MET A 210 57.05 -26.26 -17.71
C MET A 210 57.26 -27.76 -17.92
N GLU A 211 58.47 -28.15 -18.32
CA GLU A 211 58.96 -29.50 -18.07
C GLU A 211 59.98 -29.45 -16.93
N ASP A 212 59.60 -30.09 -15.82
CA ASP A 212 60.46 -30.42 -14.69
C ASP A 212 61.56 -31.42 -15.10
N ASN A 213 62.83 -31.08 -14.84
CA ASN A 213 63.85 -32.03 -14.39
C ASN A 213 65.02 -31.34 -13.67
#